data_AF-A0A966AB63-F1
#
_entry.id   AF-A0A966AB63-F1
#
_cell.length_a   1.000
_cell.length_b   1.000
_cell.length_c   1.000
_cell.angle_alpha   90.00
_cell.angle_beta   90.00
_cell.angle_gamma   90.00
#
_symmetry.space_group_name_H-M   'P 1'
#
loop_
_entity.id
_entity.type
_entity.pdbx_description
1 polymer ?
#
loop_
_entity_poly.entity_id
_entity_poly.type
_entity_poly.pdbx_seq_one_letter_code
_entity_poly.pdbx_strand_id
1 'polypeptide(L)'
;MCRSVVIKGMEALFAECLVSARKYGVEENVMASLDDILTSRRTRSLAHYMLERSILHGARRAEEMREVVETVAASGVDPWMSEACVSRQQWAAQFRSALGHDDLAAMLDCIRGAKPL
;
A
#
# COMPACT_ATOMS: atom_id res chain seq x y z
N MET A 1 16.28 -8.74 3.55
CA MET A 1 15.36 -7.80 4.23
C MET A 1 15.34 -6.40 3.62
N CYS A 2 16.46 -5.81 3.18
CA CYS A 2 16.47 -4.45 2.62
C CYS A 2 15.50 -4.20 1.45
N ARG A 3 15.36 -5.15 0.50
CA ARG A 3 14.38 -5.04 -0.61
C ARG A 3 12.93 -4.89 -0.12
N SER A 4 12.59 -5.44 1.05
CA SER A 4 11.25 -5.33 1.63
C SER A 4 10.89 -3.89 1.95
N VAL A 5 11.86 -3.05 2.32
CA VAL A 5 11.64 -1.61 2.58
C VAL A 5 11.00 -0.95 1.38
N VAL A 6 11.56 -1.18 0.18
CA VAL A 6 11.01 -0.61 -1.06
C VAL A 6 9.67 -1.23 -1.42
N ILE A 7 9.56 -2.57 -1.47
CA ILE A 7 8.35 -3.22 -1.98
C ILE A 7 7.14 -2.98 -1.07
N LYS A 8 7.29 -3.18 0.24
CA LYS A 8 6.19 -2.96 1.21
C LYS A 8 5.96 -1.48 1.47
N GLY A 9 7.00 -0.66 1.32
CA GLY A 9 6.90 0.80 1.28
C GLY A 9 6.02 1.28 0.16
N MET A 10 6.24 0.80 -1.07
CA MET A 10 5.41 1.15 -2.22
C MET A 10 3.95 0.71 -2.03
N GLU A 11 3.70 -0.50 -1.54
CA GLU A 11 2.33 -0.93 -1.19
C GLU A 11 1.66 0.01 -0.19
N ALA A 12 2.39 0.39 0.86
CA ALA A 12 1.89 1.30 1.88
C ALA A 12 1.60 2.71 1.32
N LEU A 13 2.52 3.24 0.51
CA LEU A 13 2.40 4.54 -0.15
C LEU A 13 1.22 4.56 -1.13
N PHE A 14 1.07 3.55 -1.99
CA PHE A 14 -0.06 3.47 -2.90
C PHE A 14 -1.38 3.40 -2.15
N ALA A 15 -1.45 2.59 -1.10
CA ALA A 15 -2.65 2.49 -0.27
C ALA A 15 -3.03 3.84 0.37
N GLU A 16 -2.06 4.51 1.02
CA GLU A 16 -2.32 5.80 1.67
C GLU A 16 -2.67 6.91 0.67
N CYS A 17 -1.91 7.00 -0.41
CA CYS A 17 -2.08 8.01 -1.45
C CYS A 17 -3.42 7.85 -2.16
N LEU A 18 -3.72 6.66 -2.69
CA LEU A 18 -4.87 6.47 -3.58
C LEU A 18 -6.20 6.43 -2.82
N VAL A 19 -6.23 5.90 -1.59
CA VAL A 19 -7.44 6.00 -0.75
C VAL A 19 -7.75 7.46 -0.40
N SER A 20 -6.71 8.26 -0.13
CA SER A 20 -6.86 9.70 0.11
C SER A 20 -7.27 10.45 -1.15
N ALA A 21 -6.62 10.18 -2.29
CA ALA A 21 -6.93 10.80 -3.57
C ALA A 21 -8.35 10.47 -4.03
N ARG A 22 -8.82 9.22 -3.81
CA ARG A 22 -10.18 8.80 -4.09
C ARG A 22 -11.19 9.57 -3.24
N LYS A 23 -10.89 9.85 -1.96
CA LYS A 23 -11.74 10.69 -1.10
C LYS A 23 -11.90 12.10 -1.65
N TYR A 24 -10.85 12.69 -2.20
CA TYR A 24 -10.87 14.04 -2.76
C TYR A 24 -11.29 14.10 -4.23
N GLY A 25 -11.57 12.95 -4.88
CA GLY A 25 -11.94 12.90 -6.29
C GLY A 25 -10.82 13.25 -7.26
N VAL A 26 -9.55 13.10 -6.84
CA VAL A 26 -8.36 13.47 -7.65
C VAL A 26 -7.48 12.28 -8.03
N GLU A 27 -7.98 11.06 -7.83
CA GLU A 27 -7.20 9.82 -8.07
C GLU A 27 -6.71 9.70 -9.52
N GLU A 28 -7.50 10.06 -10.53
CA GLU A 28 -7.05 10.05 -11.93
C GLU A 28 -5.88 11.01 -12.19
N ASN A 29 -5.93 12.23 -11.63
CA ASN A 29 -4.84 13.19 -11.77
C ASN A 29 -3.56 12.71 -11.07
N VAL A 30 -3.70 12.09 -9.90
CA VAL A 30 -2.59 11.48 -9.18
C VAL A 30 -2.00 10.32 -9.98
N MET A 31 -2.83 9.45 -10.54
CA MET A 31 -2.38 8.32 -11.36
C MET A 31 -1.63 8.79 -12.61
N ALA A 32 -2.15 9.80 -13.32
CA ALA A 32 -1.47 10.39 -14.47
C ALA A 32 -0.09 10.95 -14.08
N SER A 33 0.00 11.66 -12.95
CA SER A 33 1.29 12.18 -12.46
C SER A 33 2.27 11.08 -12.06
N LEU A 34 1.79 9.95 -11.52
CA LEU A 34 2.64 8.83 -11.14
C LEU A 34 3.14 8.03 -12.35
N ASP A 35 2.35 7.94 -13.42
CA ASP A 35 2.77 7.32 -14.69
C ASP A 35 3.99 8.04 -15.30
N ASP A 36 4.03 9.38 -15.22
CA ASP A 36 5.17 10.18 -15.67
C ASP A 36 6.45 9.90 -14.87
N ILE A 37 6.33 9.72 -13.55
CA ILE A 37 7.47 9.55 -12.64
C ILE A 37 8.00 8.11 -12.69
N LEU A 38 7.12 7.13 -12.51
CA LEU A 38 7.51 5.73 -12.40
C LEU A 38 7.86 5.12 -13.76
N THR A 39 7.71 5.90 -14.84
CA THR A 39 8.06 5.53 -16.23
C THR A 39 7.51 4.16 -16.64
N SER A 40 6.40 3.78 -16.02
CA SER A 40 5.77 2.49 -16.17
C SER A 40 4.45 2.74 -16.86
N ARG A 41 4.25 2.21 -18.08
CA ARG A 41 2.95 2.30 -18.79
C ARG A 41 1.84 1.46 -18.12
N ARG A 42 2.01 1.12 -16.84
CA ARG A 42 1.20 0.16 -16.07
C ARG A 42 1.11 0.55 -14.59
N THR A 43 1.27 1.82 -14.21
CA THR A 43 1.23 2.21 -12.78
C THR A 43 -0.10 1.88 -12.15
N ARG A 44 -1.22 2.03 -12.90
CA ARG A 44 -2.55 1.62 -12.42
C ARG A 44 -2.61 0.13 -12.08
N SER A 45 -2.14 -0.72 -12.99
CA SER A 45 -2.09 -2.17 -12.75
C SER A 45 -1.14 -2.53 -11.61
N LEU A 46 0.00 -1.84 -11.49
CA LEU A 46 0.93 -2.01 -10.39
C LEU A 46 0.30 -1.63 -9.06
N ALA A 47 -0.37 -0.47 -8.99
CA ALA A 47 -1.05 0.00 -7.79
C ALA A 47 -2.14 -0.97 -7.34
N HIS A 48 -3.00 -1.42 -8.28
CA HIS A 48 -4.02 -2.44 -8.01
C HIS A 48 -3.40 -3.72 -7.45
N TYR A 49 -2.38 -4.27 -8.12
CA TYR A 49 -1.67 -5.45 -7.65
C TYR A 49 -1.05 -5.27 -6.25
N MET A 50 -0.46 -4.11 -5.98
CA MET A 50 0.17 -3.81 -4.69
C MET A 50 -0.86 -3.68 -3.57
N LEU A 51 -2.02 -3.04 -3.82
CA LEU A 51 -3.12 -3.00 -2.87
C LEU A 51 -3.70 -4.40 -2.63
N GLU A 52 -3.94 -5.17 -3.69
CA GLU A 52 -4.44 -6.55 -3.60
C GLU A 52 -3.53 -7.41 -2.72
N ARG A 53 -2.22 -7.35 -2.93
CA ARG A 53 -1.22 -8.07 -2.13
C ARG A 53 -1.21 -7.64 -0.67
N SER A 54 -1.34 -6.34 -0.41
CA SER A 54 -1.41 -5.77 0.93
C SER A 54 -2.66 -6.23 1.66
N ILE A 55 -3.82 -6.28 0.99
CA ILE A 55 -5.07 -6.74 1.58
C ILE A 55 -5.06 -8.26 1.79
N LEU A 56 -4.59 -9.02 0.79
CA LEU A 56 -4.57 -10.48 0.81
C LEU A 56 -3.64 -11.04 1.88
N HIS A 57 -2.55 -10.34 2.21
CA HIS A 57 -1.53 -10.84 3.12
C HIS A 57 -1.18 -9.88 4.26
N GLY A 58 -1.95 -8.82 4.48
CA GLY A 58 -1.59 -7.69 5.34
C GLY A 58 -1.08 -8.07 6.73
N ALA A 59 -1.75 -9.02 7.42
CA ALA A 59 -1.31 -9.49 8.73
C ALA A 59 0.10 -10.11 8.68
N ARG A 60 0.34 -11.05 7.76
CA ARG A 60 1.67 -11.64 7.55
C ARG A 60 2.70 -10.60 7.13
N ARG A 61 2.32 -9.64 6.28
CA ARG A 61 3.22 -8.59 5.80
C ARG A 61 3.58 -7.59 6.90
N ALA A 62 2.67 -7.34 7.85
CA ALA A 62 2.95 -6.56 9.04
C ALA A 62 4.00 -7.25 9.93
N GLU A 63 3.87 -8.57 10.17
CA GLU A 63 4.91 -9.34 10.87
C GLU A 63 6.27 -9.25 10.15
N GLU A 64 6.30 -9.47 8.84
CA GLU A 64 7.52 -9.32 8.06
C GLU A 64 8.11 -7.90 8.12
N MET A 65 7.27 -6.86 8.28
CA MET A 65 7.76 -5.49 8.44
C MET A 65 8.35 -5.23 9.82
N ARG A 66 7.87 -5.89 10.88
CA ARG A 66 8.50 -5.80 12.22
C ARG A 66 9.94 -6.33 12.18
N GLU A 67 10.19 -7.44 11.48
CA GLU A 67 11.55 -7.94 11.27
C GLU A 67 12.42 -6.98 10.43
N VAL A 68 11.81 -6.27 9.46
CA VAL A 68 12.51 -5.26 8.64
C VAL A 68 12.87 -4.04 9.47
N VAL A 69 12.00 -3.61 10.41
CA VAL A 69 12.31 -2.53 11.37
C VAL A 69 13.58 -2.86 12.14
N GLU A 70 13.64 -4.04 12.77
CA GLU A 70 14.83 -4.49 13.50
C GLU A 70 16.07 -4.55 12.61
N THR A 71 15.92 -5.05 11.38
CA THR A 71 17.04 -5.14 10.43
C THR A 71 17.58 -3.75 10.04
N VAL A 72 16.70 -2.79 9.80
CA VAL A 72 17.08 -1.42 9.41
C VAL A 72 17.73 -0.72 10.61
N ALA A 73 17.15 -0.82 11.81
CA ALA A 73 17.74 -0.29 13.04
C ALA A 73 19.14 -0.86 13.31
N ALA A 74 19.32 -2.18 13.15
CA ALA A 74 20.62 -2.83 13.32
C ALA A 74 21.69 -2.36 12.32
N SER A 75 21.28 -1.77 11.19
CA SER A 75 22.20 -1.18 10.22
C SER A 75 22.65 0.26 10.58
N GLY A 76 22.14 0.82 11.68
CA GLY A 76 22.41 2.19 12.11
C GLY A 76 21.53 3.25 11.43
N VAL A 77 20.46 2.83 10.74
CA VAL A 77 19.49 3.72 10.09
C VAL A 77 18.20 3.74 10.90
N ASP A 78 17.65 4.92 11.15
CA ASP A 78 16.35 5.03 11.80
C ASP A 78 15.22 4.47 10.90
N PRO A 79 14.44 3.49 11.36
CA PRO A 79 13.52 2.73 10.51
C PRO A 79 12.15 3.41 10.27
N TRP A 80 12.08 4.75 10.20
CA TRP A 80 10.81 5.52 10.17
C TRP A 80 9.77 4.99 9.18
N MET A 81 10.21 4.77 7.94
CA MET A 81 9.31 4.28 6.88
C MET A 81 8.88 2.84 7.13
N SER A 82 9.79 1.99 7.63
CA SER A 82 9.49 0.59 7.93
C SER A 82 8.46 0.47 9.06
N GLU A 83 8.58 1.29 10.10
CA GLU A 83 7.62 1.36 11.21
C GLU A 83 6.23 1.79 10.73
N ALA A 84 6.15 2.86 9.93
CA ALA A 84 4.89 3.31 9.35
C ALA A 84 4.25 2.22 8.47
N CYS A 85 5.06 1.47 7.73
CA CYS A 85 4.60 0.37 6.90
C CYS A 85 3.98 -0.79 7.71
N VAL A 86 4.46 -1.08 8.94
CA VAL A 86 3.82 -2.07 9.82
C VAL A 86 2.33 -1.72 10.00
N SER A 87 2.07 -0.47 10.38
CA SER A 87 0.71 0.02 10.62
C SER A 87 -0.16 -0.06 9.36
N ARG A 88 0.41 0.32 8.20
CA ARG A 88 -0.34 0.30 6.93
C ARG A 88 -0.65 -1.11 6.44
N GLN A 89 0.25 -2.07 6.62
CA GLN A 89 0.02 -3.48 6.27
C GLN A 89 -1.02 -4.11 7.21
N GLN A 90 -0.97 -3.79 8.50
CA GLN A 90 -1.97 -4.25 9.48
C GLN A 90 -3.36 -3.68 9.16
N TRP A 91 -3.43 -2.41 8.80
CA TRP A 91 -4.66 -1.75 8.36
C TRP A 91 -5.24 -2.44 7.10
N ALA A 92 -4.42 -2.74 6.10
CA ALA A 92 -4.89 -3.34 4.85
C ALA A 92 -5.57 -4.70 5.04
N ALA A 93 -5.15 -5.48 6.05
CA ALA A 93 -5.72 -6.79 6.36
C ALA A 93 -7.23 -6.75 6.71
N GLN A 94 -7.76 -5.58 7.08
CA GLN A 94 -9.16 -5.39 7.44
C GLN A 94 -10.11 -5.31 6.24
N PHE A 95 -9.60 -5.13 5.02
CA PHE A 95 -10.40 -4.82 3.83
C PHE A 95 -10.56 -6.00 2.87
N ARG A 96 -10.69 -7.23 3.38
CA ARG A 96 -10.80 -8.46 2.57
C ARG A 96 -11.90 -8.40 1.50
N SER A 97 -12.99 -7.71 1.77
CA SER A 97 -14.10 -7.52 0.82
C SER A 97 -13.66 -6.82 -0.48
N ALA A 98 -12.60 -6.02 -0.44
CA ALA A 98 -12.12 -5.27 -1.59
C ALA A 98 -11.40 -6.14 -2.64
N LEU A 99 -11.02 -7.38 -2.30
CA LEU A 99 -10.36 -8.32 -3.23
C LEU A 99 -11.29 -8.80 -4.37
N GLY A 100 -12.61 -8.61 -4.25
CA GLY A 100 -13.57 -8.98 -5.30
C GLY A 100 -13.67 -8.00 -6.47
N HIS A 101 -12.83 -6.95 -6.49
CA HIS A 101 -12.88 -5.89 -7.50
C HIS A 101 -11.61 -5.88 -8.36
N ASP A 102 -11.77 -6.22 -9.64
CA ASP A 102 -10.68 -6.17 -10.65
C ASP A 102 -10.31 -4.73 -11.05
N ASP A 103 -11.21 -3.78 -10.83
CA ASP A 103 -10.98 -2.36 -11.08
C ASP A 103 -10.47 -1.64 -9.82
N LEU A 104 -9.47 -0.77 -10.01
CA LEU A 104 -8.85 -0.01 -8.92
C LEU A 104 -9.81 0.98 -8.27
N ALA A 105 -10.64 1.68 -9.06
CA ALA A 105 -11.58 2.65 -8.50
C ALA A 105 -12.63 1.96 -7.63
N ALA A 106 -13.19 0.84 -8.09
CA ALA A 106 -14.11 0.01 -7.32
C ALA A 106 -13.47 -0.56 -6.04
N MET A 107 -12.22 -1.03 -6.11
CA MET A 107 -11.46 -1.47 -4.94
C MET A 107 -11.30 -0.34 -3.91
N LEU A 108 -10.92 0.87 -4.35
CA LEU A 108 -10.76 2.03 -3.48
C LEU A 108 -12.08 2.47 -2.83
N ASP A 109 -13.18 2.43 -3.58
CA ASP A 109 -14.51 2.73 -3.04
C ASP A 109 -14.95 1.70 -1.99
N CYS A 110 -14.66 0.41 -2.22
CA CYS A 110 -14.90 -0.64 -1.22
C CYS A 110 -14.12 -0.39 0.08
N ILE A 111 -12.82 -0.09 -0.03
CA ILE A 111 -11.95 0.22 1.12
C ILE A 111 -12.50 1.43 1.90
N ARG A 112 -12.96 2.47 1.20
CA ARG A 112 -13.50 3.68 1.83
C ARG A 112 -14.88 3.48 2.46
N GLY A 113 -15.70 2.61 1.88
CA GLY A 113 -17.04 2.29 2.37
C GLY A 113 -17.03 1.34 3.57
N ALA A 114 -15.96 0.57 3.75
CA ALA A 114 -15.80 -0.30 4.90
C ALA A 114 -15.53 0.51 6.18
N LYS A 115 -16.28 0.23 7.24
CA LYS A 115 -15.89 0.66 8.59
C LYS A 115 -14.71 -0.22 9.03
N PRO A 116 -13.59 0.35 9.51
CA PRO A 116 -12.54 -0.45 10.12
C PRO A 116 -13.14 -1.29 11.26
N LEU A 117 -12.84 -2.58 11.30
CA LEU A 117 -13.28 -3.50 12.36
C LEU A 117 -12.66 -3.12 13.71
#